data_AF-A0A9E3RWV5-F1
#
_entry.id   AF-A0A9E3RWV5-F1
#
_cell.length_a   1.000
_cell.length_b   1.000
_cell.length_c   1.000
_cell.angle_alpha   90.00
_cell.angle_beta   90.00
_cell.angle_gamma   90.00
#
_symmetry.space_group_name_H-M   'P 1'
#
loop_
_entity.id
_entity.type
_entity.pdbx_description
1 polymer ?
#
loop_
_entity_poly.entity_id
_entity_poly.type
_entity_poly.pdbx_seq_one_letter_code
_entity_poly.pdbx_strand_id
1 'polypeptide(L)'
;MPNTKTAKARDITNERNREKNVAVKSRMKTFVKDAMTAIDAKDKDRVSKTLPVALTEIDKAVTKGVIHANSGARKKSTLQRRAAALNK
;
A
#
# COMPACT_ATOMS: atom_id res chain seq x y z
N MET A 1 26.79 -16.89 3.42
CA MET A 1 27.44 -16.24 2.27
C MET A 1 27.11 -17.03 1.01
N PRO A 2 26.93 -16.39 -0.14
CA PRO A 2 26.72 -17.09 -1.40
C PRO A 2 27.97 -17.89 -1.78
N ASN A 3 27.82 -19.21 -1.94
CA ASN A 3 28.93 -20.12 -2.26
C ASN A 3 29.18 -20.26 -3.77
N THR A 4 28.32 -19.68 -4.61
CA THR A 4 28.43 -19.73 -6.07
C THR A 4 28.33 -18.33 -6.68
N LYS A 5 28.95 -18.12 -7.85
CA LYS A 5 28.92 -16.83 -8.57
C LYS A 5 27.48 -16.39 -8.88
N THR A 6 26.61 -17.33 -9.23
CA THR A 6 25.19 -17.07 -9.50
C THR A 6 24.43 -16.64 -8.25
N ALA A 7 24.70 -17.26 -7.09
CA ALA A 7 24.10 -16.86 -5.83
C ALA A 7 24.49 -15.43 -5.43
N LYS A 8 25.76 -15.05 -5.59
CA LYS A 8 26.23 -13.68 -5.30
C LYS A 8 25.49 -12.64 -6.16
N ALA A 9 25.27 -12.94 -7.44
CA ALA A 9 24.52 -12.06 -8.33
C ALA A 9 23.02 -11.95 -7.95
N ARG A 10 22.43 -13.05 -7.46
CA ARG A 10 21.05 -13.06 -6.96
C ARG A 10 20.91 -12.23 -5.69
N ASP A 11 21.84 -12.33 -4.75
CA ASP A 11 21.80 -11.54 -3.50
C ASP A 11 21.80 -10.03 -3.79
N ILE A 12 22.68 -9.55 -4.68
CA ILE A 12 22.73 -8.14 -5.09
C ILE A 12 21.41 -7.69 -5.73
N THR A 13 20.83 -8.55 -6.59
CA THR A 13 19.56 -8.23 -7.27
C THR A 13 18.38 -8.22 -6.30
N ASN A 14 18.37 -9.17 -5.34
CA ASN A 14 17.34 -9.29 -4.33
C ASN A 14 17.34 -8.08 -3.40
N GLU A 15 18.51 -7.60 -2.96
CA GLU A 15 18.59 -6.43 -2.09
C GLU A 15 18.06 -5.17 -2.80
N ARG A 16 18.47 -4.94 -4.05
CA ARG A 16 17.97 -3.83 -4.86
C ARG A 16 16.45 -3.87 -5.02
N ASN A 17 15.88 -5.05 -5.25
CA ASN A 17 14.44 -5.21 -5.39
C ASN A 17 13.72 -5.05 -4.04
N ARG A 18 14.33 -5.54 -2.95
CA ARG A 18 13.82 -5.40 -1.59
C ARG A 18 13.69 -3.93 -1.21
N GLU A 19 14.72 -3.12 -1.42
CA GLU A 19 14.70 -1.67 -1.13
C GLU A 19 13.55 -0.95 -1.87
N LYS A 20 13.40 -1.21 -3.17
CA LYS A 20 12.30 -0.65 -3.99
C LYS A 20 10.93 -1.07 -3.47
N ASN A 21 10.77 -2.36 -3.15
CA ASN A 21 9.50 -2.90 -2.66
C ASN A 21 9.15 -2.37 -1.27
N VAL A 22 10.15 -2.18 -0.40
CA VAL A 22 9.98 -1.57 0.92
C VAL A 22 9.48 -0.12 0.77
N ALA A 23 10.07 0.67 -0.13
CA ALA A 23 9.66 2.05 -0.36
C ALA A 23 8.21 2.16 -0.89
N VAL A 24 7.80 1.30 -1.82
CA VAL A 24 6.42 1.27 -2.32
C VAL A 24 5.45 0.84 -1.22
N LYS A 25 5.83 -0.19 -0.44
CA LYS A 25 4.99 -0.73 0.63
C LYS A 25 4.83 0.26 1.79
N SER A 26 5.88 1.00 2.15
CA SER A 26 5.82 2.03 3.19
C SER A 26 4.93 3.19 2.76
N ARG A 27 5.11 3.70 1.54
CA ARG A 27 4.28 4.77 0.96
C ARG A 27 2.79 4.42 1.00
N MET A 28 2.42 3.24 0.49
CA MET A 28 1.03 2.75 0.54
C MET A 28 0.53 2.69 1.99
N LYS A 29 1.32 2.15 2.94
CA LYS A 29 0.90 2.06 4.35
C LYS A 29 0.64 3.44 4.97
N THR A 30 1.47 4.43 4.65
CA THR A 30 1.32 5.81 5.17
C THR A 30 -0.01 6.41 4.74
N PHE A 31 -0.33 6.38 3.44
CA PHE A 31 -1.60 6.94 2.93
C PHE A 31 -2.83 6.17 3.42
N VAL A 32 -2.73 4.85 3.56
CA VAL A 32 -3.81 4.03 4.14
C VAL A 32 -4.02 4.40 5.62
N LYS A 33 -2.95 4.63 6.38
CA LYS A 33 -3.04 5.06 7.78
C LYS A 33 -3.67 6.46 7.88
N ASP A 34 -3.24 7.39 7.03
CA ASP A 34 -3.79 8.75 7.00
C ASP A 34 -5.30 8.75 6.70
N ALA A 35 -5.74 7.99 5.69
CA ALA A 35 -7.16 7.81 5.40
C ALA A 35 -7.91 7.16 6.58
N MET A 36 -7.34 6.15 7.25
CA MET A 36 -7.95 5.56 8.44
C MET A 36 -8.08 6.58 9.58
N THR A 37 -7.05 7.37 9.86
CA THR A 37 -7.10 8.39 10.91
C THR A 37 -8.12 9.48 10.61
N ALA A 38 -8.30 9.87 9.34
CA ALA A 38 -9.34 10.82 8.95
C ALA A 38 -10.75 10.24 9.15
N ILE A 39 -10.94 8.95 8.87
CA ILE A 39 -12.21 8.25 9.12
C ILE A 39 -12.50 8.16 10.63
N ASP A 40 -11.50 7.81 11.43
CA ASP A 40 -11.65 7.69 12.89
C ASP A 40 -11.96 9.06 13.53
N ALA A 41 -11.40 10.15 12.99
CA ALA A 41 -11.69 11.53 13.39
C ALA A 41 -13.05 12.06 12.91
N LYS A 42 -13.80 11.29 12.10
CA LYS A 42 -15.09 11.66 11.50
C LYS A 42 -15.10 12.95 10.66
N ASP A 43 -13.94 13.35 10.14
CA ASP A 43 -13.77 14.55 9.33
C ASP A 43 -14.08 14.26 7.84
N LYS A 44 -15.28 14.64 7.40
CA LYS A 44 -15.77 14.36 6.03
C LYS A 44 -14.92 15.03 4.94
N ASP A 45 -14.37 16.21 5.22
CA ASP A 45 -13.57 16.96 4.25
C ASP A 45 -12.20 16.34 4.07
N ARG A 46 -11.57 15.89 5.16
CA ARG A 46 -10.29 15.16 5.06
C ARG A 46 -10.46 13.78 4.45
N VAL A 47 -11.57 13.08 4.73
CA VAL A 47 -11.84 11.77 4.11
C VAL A 47 -11.99 11.90 2.60
N SER A 48 -12.72 12.89 2.10
CA SER A 48 -12.91 13.10 0.65
C SER A 48 -11.60 13.32 -0.12
N LYS A 49 -10.60 13.95 0.53
CA LYS A 49 -9.29 14.23 -0.06
C LYS A 49 -8.32 13.04 0.06
N THR A 50 -8.29 12.38 1.22
CA THR A 50 -7.31 11.32 1.53
C THR A 50 -7.67 9.96 0.94
N LEU A 51 -8.96 9.64 0.85
CA LEU A 51 -9.45 8.37 0.32
C LEU A 51 -9.02 8.10 -1.14
N PRO A 52 -9.20 9.00 -2.12
CA PRO A 52 -8.80 8.75 -3.51
C PRO A 52 -7.27 8.56 -3.64
N VAL A 53 -6.49 9.29 -2.84
CA VAL A 53 -5.03 9.15 -2.80
C VAL A 53 -4.64 7.76 -2.30
N ALA A 54 -5.24 7.30 -1.20
CA ALA A 54 -5.00 5.97 -0.65
C ALA A 54 -5.37 4.85 -1.64
N LEU A 55 -6.51 4.97 -2.33
CA LEU A 55 -6.94 4.01 -3.36
C LEU A 55 -5.94 3.96 -4.54
N THR A 56 -5.52 5.12 -5.02
CA THR A 56 -4.55 5.24 -6.11
C THR A 56 -3.21 4.60 -5.76
N GLU A 57 -2.71 4.80 -4.53
CA GLU A 57 -1.45 4.21 -4.09
C GLU A 57 -1.55 2.68 -3.87
N ILE A 58 -2.71 2.17 -3.46
CA ILE A 58 -2.97 0.72 -3.43
C ILE A 58 -2.90 0.14 -4.84
N ASP A 59 -3.56 0.78 -5.80
CA ASP A 59 -3.59 0.28 -7.19
C ASP A 59 -2.22 0.36 -7.86
N LYS A 60 -1.43 1.40 -7.60
CA LYS A 60 -0.01 1.48 -8.01
C LYS A 60 0.83 0.35 -7.41
N ALA A 61 0.56 -0.06 -6.16
CA ALA A 61 1.28 -1.15 -5.53
C ALA A 61 0.90 -2.52 -6.12
N VAL A 62 -0.35 -2.69 -6.59
CA VAL A 62 -0.80 -3.88 -7.31
C VAL A 62 -0.18 -3.94 -8.71
N THR A 63 -0.21 -2.86 -9.49
CA THR A 63 0.34 -2.84 -10.85
C THR A 63 1.85 -3.06 -10.87
N LYS A 64 2.57 -2.60 -9.85
CA LYS A 64 4.01 -2.87 -9.66
C LYS A 64 4.31 -4.28 -9.11
N GLY A 65 3.29 -5.10 -8.84
CA GLY A 65 3.45 -6.47 -8.32
C GLY A 65 3.96 -6.55 -6.87
N VAL A 66 3.99 -5.43 -6.14
CA VAL A 66 4.49 -5.40 -4.75
C VAL A 66 3.47 -6.04 -3.79
N ILE A 67 2.18 -5.96 -4.13
CA ILE A 67 1.11 -6.66 -3.42
C ILE A 67 0.25 -7.44 -4.43
N HIS A 68 -0.27 -8.58 -3.98
CA HIS A 68 -1.20 -9.37 -4.78
C HIS A 68 -2.53 -8.63 -5.00
N ALA A 69 -3.18 -8.86 -6.14
CA ALA A 69 -4.45 -8.23 -6.51
C ALA A 69 -5.53 -8.40 -5.41
N ASN A 70 -5.68 -9.61 -4.88
CA ASN A 70 -6.62 -9.90 -3.78
C ASN A 70 -6.29 -9.13 -2.47
N SER A 71 -5.01 -8.84 -2.22
CA SER A 71 -4.63 -8.01 -1.06
C SER A 71 -5.01 -6.55 -1.28
N GLY A 72 -4.79 -6.03 -2.50
CA GLY A 72 -5.25 -4.71 -2.91
C GLY A 72 -6.76 -4.57 -2.81
N ALA A 73 -7.51 -5.51 -3.43
CA ALA A 73 -8.97 -5.52 -3.42
C ALA A 73 -9.57 -5.54 -1.99
N ARG A 74 -9.02 -6.39 -1.10
CA ARG A 74 -9.44 -6.43 0.32
C ARG A 74 -9.24 -5.08 1.00
N LYS A 75 -8.08 -4.43 0.82
CA LYS A 75 -7.81 -3.12 1.42
C LYS A 75 -8.75 -2.03 0.90
N LYS A 76 -9.00 -1.99 -0.42
CA LYS A 76 -9.95 -1.05 -1.02
C LYS A 76 -11.36 -1.24 -0.45
N SER A 77 -11.84 -2.49 -0.39
CA SER A 77 -13.16 -2.81 0.18
C SER A 77 -13.28 -2.39 1.65
N THR A 78 -12.25 -2.65 2.47
CA THR A 78 -12.27 -2.26 3.89
C THR A 78 -12.32 -0.75 4.07
N LEU A 79 -11.52 0.02 3.33
CA LEU A 79 -11.53 1.48 3.41
C LEU A 79 -12.87 2.08 2.99
N GLN A 80 -13.41 1.62 1.85
CA GLN A 80 -14.70 2.09 1.34
C GLN A 80 -15.84 1.77 2.31
N ARG A 81 -15.86 0.58 2.90
CA ARG A 81 -16.88 0.18 3.88
C ARG A 81 -16.86 1.06 5.12
N ARG A 82 -15.67 1.38 5.63
CA ARG A 82 -15.52 2.26 6.80
C ARG A 82 -15.93 3.70 6.47
N ALA A 83 -15.55 4.21 5.31
CA ALA A 83 -15.97 5.55 4.86
C ALA A 83 -17.49 5.63 4.65
N ALA A 84 -18.12 4.59 4.07
CA ALA A 84 -19.56 4.53 3.87
C ALA A 84 -20.34 4.47 5.20
N ALA A 85 -19.80 3.77 6.20
CA ALA A 85 -20.40 3.71 7.55
C ALA A 85 -20.44 5.09 8.25
N LEU A 86 -19.61 6.05 7.84
CA LEU A 86 -19.63 7.41 8.38
C LEU A 86 -20.80 8.27 7.84
N ASN A 87 -21.38 7.86 6.72
CA ASN A 87 -22.46 8.58 6.04
C ASN A 87 -23.85 7.99 6.31
N LYS A 88 -23.95 7.02 7.23
CA LYS A 88 -25.19 6.37 7.65
C LYS A 88 -25.58 6.88 9.03
#